data_AF-A0A1Q7TIA9-F1
#
_entry.id   AF-A0A1Q7TIA9-F1
#
_cell.length_a   1.000
_cell.length_b   1.000
_cell.length_c   1.000
_cell.angle_alpha   90.00
_cell.angle_beta   90.00
_cell.angle_gamma   90.00
#
_symmetry.space_group_name_H-M   'P 1'
#
loop_
_entity.id
_entity.type
_entity.pdbx_description
1 polymer ?
#
loop_
_entity_poly.entity_id
_entity_poly.type
_entity_poly.pdbx_seq_one_letter_code
_entity_poly.pdbx_strand_id
1 'polypeptide(L)'
;MSRWIGVAIAAAWLTAPEAAMASPPVGPRDAVESAIVRILTLMRAGEVDGTPVPDRWAEIRKIARETFDFNEIARHALGRHWQARTPEEQAEFVTLFTDLLERSCVAQIEAAAGEKITFVGESINGRFATVRSKVVTRRGTVIDLDFRLRVRDGR
;
A
#
# COMPACT_ATOMS: atom_id res chain seq x y z
N MET A 1 41.56 -29.25 13.73
CA MET A 1 42.71 -28.42 13.30
C MET A 1 43.07 -28.80 11.88
N SER A 2 42.76 -27.94 10.90
CA SER A 2 43.43 -27.90 9.59
C SER A 2 43.29 -26.47 9.05
N ARG A 3 44.43 -25.78 8.99
CA ARG A 3 44.61 -24.39 8.53
C ARG A 3 44.89 -24.41 7.02
N TRP A 4 44.34 -23.47 6.27
CA TRP A 4 44.83 -23.13 4.93
C TRP A 4 45.23 -21.65 4.90
N ILE A 5 46.40 -21.43 4.31
CA ILE A 5 47.23 -20.23 4.32
C ILE A 5 46.72 -19.25 3.26
N GLY A 6 46.65 -17.97 3.62
CA GLY A 6 46.20 -16.91 2.73
C GLY A 6 47.24 -16.48 1.68
N VAL A 7 46.76 -15.78 0.66
CA VAL A 7 47.56 -14.85 -0.15
C VAL A 7 46.71 -13.60 -0.35
N ALA A 8 47.17 -12.48 0.19
CA ALA A 8 46.74 -11.15 -0.19
C ALA A 8 47.81 -10.56 -1.12
N ILE A 9 47.41 -10.06 -2.29
CA ILE A 9 48.21 -9.11 -3.07
C ILE A 9 47.30 -7.95 -3.47
N ALA A 10 47.85 -6.76 -3.27
CA ALA A 10 47.22 -5.47 -3.14
C ALA A 10 46.90 -4.76 -4.48
N ALA A 11 46.01 -3.77 -4.33
CA ALA A 11 45.96 -2.48 -5.01
C ALA A 11 45.87 -2.46 -6.55
N ALA A 12 44.62 -2.46 -7.03
CA ALA A 12 44.27 -1.66 -8.20
C ALA A 12 43.34 -0.53 -7.72
N TRP A 13 43.82 0.71 -7.84
CA TRP A 13 43.00 1.91 -7.71
C TRP A 13 42.00 1.93 -8.87
N LEU A 14 40.87 1.27 -8.69
CA LEU A 14 39.69 1.53 -9.49
C LEU A 14 38.90 2.59 -8.73
N THR A 15 38.80 3.77 -9.33
CA THR A 15 37.74 4.73 -9.02
C THR A 15 36.41 3.98 -9.10
N ALA A 16 35.93 3.47 -7.97
CA ALA A 16 34.56 3.02 -7.87
C ALA A 16 33.70 4.26 -8.12
N PRO A 17 32.76 4.23 -9.07
CA PRO A 17 31.67 5.20 -8.99
C PRO A 17 31.11 4.99 -7.60
N GLU A 18 31.10 6.05 -6.80
CA GLU A 18 30.35 6.13 -5.57
C GLU A 18 29.00 5.53 -5.90
N ALA A 19 28.79 4.29 -5.46
CA ALA A 19 27.51 3.64 -5.58
C ALA A 19 26.64 4.59 -4.81
N ALA A 20 25.87 5.39 -5.55
CA ALA A 20 24.87 6.26 -4.99
C ALA A 20 24.20 5.38 -3.94
N MET A 21 24.41 5.73 -2.68
CA MET A 21 23.62 5.18 -1.61
C MET A 21 22.22 5.60 -2.00
N ALA A 22 21.55 4.74 -2.76
CA ALA A 22 20.14 4.83 -2.96
C ALA A 22 19.63 4.87 -1.53
N SER A 23 19.09 6.04 -1.15
CA SER A 23 18.35 6.19 0.10
C SER A 23 17.56 4.91 0.29
N PRO A 24 17.56 4.30 1.50
CA PRO A 24 16.87 3.03 1.71
C PRO A 24 15.51 3.16 1.02
N PRO A 25 15.19 2.28 0.04
CA PRO A 25 13.90 2.37 -0.63
C PRO A 25 12.89 2.38 0.51
N VAL A 26 12.10 3.45 0.58
CA VAL A 26 11.08 3.68 1.62
C VAL A 26 10.50 2.31 1.98
N GLY A 27 10.73 1.85 3.20
CA GLY A 27 10.40 0.48 3.58
C GLY A 27 8.90 0.24 3.36
N PRO A 28 8.43 -1.01 3.16
CA PRO A 28 7.01 -1.26 2.94
C PRO A 28 6.13 -0.62 4.01
N ARG A 29 6.56 -0.66 5.28
CA ARG A 29 5.93 0.05 6.38
C ARG A 29 5.91 1.57 6.19
N ASP A 30 7.04 2.19 5.87
CA ASP A 30 7.14 3.63 5.69
C ASP A 30 6.23 4.11 4.54
N ALA A 31 6.12 3.31 3.48
CA ALA A 31 5.23 3.59 2.36
C ALA A 31 3.75 3.58 2.78
N VAL A 32 3.36 2.58 3.57
CA VAL A 32 2.00 2.50 4.15
C VAL A 32 1.74 3.65 5.12
N GLU A 33 2.68 3.94 6.02
CA GLU A 33 2.56 5.04 6.99
C GLU A 33 2.37 6.38 6.28
N SER A 34 3.19 6.68 5.28
CA SER A 34 3.09 7.90 4.48
C SER A 34 1.74 8.00 3.75
N ALA A 35 1.26 6.89 3.16
CA ALA A 35 -0.03 6.87 2.47
C ALA A 35 -1.20 7.13 3.44
N ILE A 36 -1.20 6.47 4.60
CA ILE A 36 -2.20 6.67 5.65
C ILE A 36 -2.18 8.10 6.16
N VAL A 37 -1.01 8.66 6.48
CA VAL A 37 -0.90 10.05 6.95
C VAL A 37 -1.45 11.02 5.92
N ARG A 38 -1.18 10.81 4.64
CA ARG A 38 -1.72 11.64 3.56
C ARG A 38 -3.25 11.55 3.48
N ILE A 39 -3.81 10.34 3.55
CA ILE A 39 -5.27 10.13 3.57
C ILE A 39 -5.91 10.78 4.81
N LEU A 40 -5.35 10.55 6.00
CA LEU A 40 -5.86 11.12 7.26
C LEU A 40 -5.75 12.64 7.31
N THR A 41 -4.72 13.22 6.68
CA THR A 41 -4.58 14.68 6.55
C THR A 41 -5.66 15.24 5.64
N LEU A 42 -5.90 14.62 4.47
CA LEU A 42 -7.01 15.00 3.58
C LEU A 42 -8.37 14.88 4.26
N MET A 43 -8.55 13.87 5.11
CA MET A 43 -9.80 13.67 5.86
C MET A 43 -10.02 14.71 6.97
N ARG A 44 -8.96 15.11 7.68
CA ARG A 44 -9.02 16.10 8.77
C ARG A 44 -9.09 17.53 8.27
N ALA A 45 -8.47 17.84 7.14
CA ALA A 45 -8.37 19.20 6.65
C ALA A 45 -9.74 19.77 6.28
N GLY A 46 -10.69 18.96 5.79
CA GLY A 46 -12.01 19.44 5.32
C GLY A 46 -11.94 20.44 4.15
N GLU A 47 -10.75 20.90 3.82
CA GLU A 47 -10.38 21.94 2.88
C GLU A 47 -9.05 21.55 2.26
N VAL A 48 -8.94 21.74 0.95
CA VAL A 48 -7.66 21.79 0.23
C VAL A 48 -7.45 23.27 -0.08
N ASP A 49 -6.33 23.84 0.36
CA ASP A 49 -6.01 25.27 0.18
C ASP A 49 -7.12 26.23 0.67
N GLY A 50 -7.78 25.92 1.80
CA GLY A 50 -8.80 26.78 2.40
C GLY A 50 -10.14 26.80 1.66
N THR A 51 -10.35 25.90 0.70
CA THR A 51 -11.64 25.75 0.00
C THR A 51 -12.37 24.50 0.50
N PRO A 52 -13.60 24.63 1.05
CA PRO A 52 -14.43 23.49 1.41
C PRO A 52 -14.61 22.59 0.19
N VAL A 53 -14.30 21.30 0.32
CA VAL A 53 -14.47 20.34 -0.78
C VAL A 53 -15.91 19.80 -0.71
N PRO A 54 -16.85 20.26 -1.57
CA PRO A 54 -18.25 19.87 -1.49
C PRO A 54 -18.49 18.37 -1.73
N ASP A 55 -17.50 17.67 -2.30
CA ASP A 55 -17.50 16.20 -2.42
C ASP A 55 -16.12 15.62 -2.06
N ARG A 56 -15.74 15.71 -0.78
CA ARG A 56 -14.52 15.10 -0.23
C ARG A 56 -14.37 13.62 -0.62
N TRP A 57 -15.49 12.91 -0.77
CA TRP A 57 -15.50 11.50 -1.15
C TRP A 57 -15.14 11.28 -2.61
N ALA A 58 -15.45 12.20 -3.51
CA ALA A 58 -14.97 12.12 -4.89
C ALA A 58 -13.42 12.20 -4.98
N GLU A 59 -12.77 13.05 -4.20
CA GLU A 59 -11.30 13.14 -4.18
C GLU A 59 -10.65 11.90 -3.56
N ILE A 60 -11.20 11.39 -2.45
CA ILE A 60 -10.74 10.12 -1.86
C ILE A 60 -10.90 8.97 -2.87
N ARG A 61 -12.03 8.93 -3.58
CA ARG A 61 -12.30 7.94 -4.63
C ARG A 61 -11.29 8.03 -5.76
N LYS A 62 -10.97 9.23 -6.21
CA LYS A 62 -9.96 9.48 -7.24
C LYS A 62 -8.58 8.95 -6.81
N ILE A 63 -8.15 9.30 -5.60
CA ILE A 63 -6.87 8.81 -5.05
C ILE A 63 -6.87 7.29 -4.95
N ALA A 64 -7.98 6.68 -4.50
CA ALA A 64 -8.10 5.23 -4.44
C ALA A 64 -7.95 4.60 -5.83
N ARG A 65 -8.60 5.15 -6.86
CA ARG A 65 -8.48 4.66 -8.25
C ARG A 65 -7.10 4.85 -8.86
N GLU A 66 -6.34 5.86 -8.43
CA GLU A 66 -4.95 6.06 -8.84
C GLU A 66 -3.97 5.13 -8.10
N THR A 67 -4.31 4.74 -6.87
CA THR A 67 -3.43 3.95 -5.98
C THR A 67 -3.62 2.46 -6.15
N PHE A 68 -4.86 2.00 -6.32
CA PHE A 68 -5.22 0.59 -6.33
C PHE A 68 -5.46 0.07 -7.75
N ASP A 69 -4.88 -1.09 -8.03
CA ASP A 69 -5.16 -1.83 -9.25
C ASP A 69 -6.48 -2.61 -9.10
N PHE A 70 -7.60 -1.94 -9.33
CA PHE A 70 -8.92 -2.53 -9.18
C PHE A 70 -9.18 -3.70 -10.14
N ASN A 71 -8.49 -3.76 -11.29
CA ASN A 71 -8.55 -4.93 -12.17
C ASN A 71 -7.97 -6.15 -11.46
N GLU A 72 -6.78 -6.02 -10.87
CA GLU A 72 -6.15 -7.11 -10.13
C GLU A 72 -6.94 -7.52 -8.88
N ILE A 73 -7.52 -6.55 -8.16
CA ILE A 73 -8.35 -6.84 -6.98
C ILE A 73 -9.63 -7.57 -7.41
N ALA A 74 -10.34 -7.10 -8.43
CA ALA A 74 -11.54 -7.73 -8.95
C ALA A 74 -11.25 -9.14 -9.49
N ARG A 75 -10.14 -9.32 -10.22
CA ARG A 75 -9.65 -10.62 -10.70
C ARG A 75 -9.39 -11.58 -9.56
N HIS A 76 -8.74 -11.13 -8.49
CA HIS A 76 -8.53 -11.94 -7.29
C HIS A 76 -9.85 -12.28 -6.58
N ALA A 77 -10.80 -11.36 -6.51
CA ALA A 77 -12.10 -11.59 -5.89
C ALA A 77 -12.94 -12.64 -6.63
N LEU A 78 -12.92 -12.63 -7.97
CA LEU A 78 -13.60 -13.65 -8.79
C LEU A 78 -12.84 -14.99 -8.82
N GLY A 79 -11.52 -14.97 -8.59
CA GLY A 79 -10.68 -16.16 -8.56
C GLY A 79 -10.83 -16.98 -9.85
N ARG A 80 -11.10 -18.29 -9.71
CA ARG A 80 -11.25 -19.21 -10.85
C ARG A 80 -12.36 -18.82 -11.83
N HIS A 81 -13.35 -18.06 -11.38
CA HIS A 81 -14.49 -17.67 -12.21
C HIS A 81 -14.14 -16.57 -13.20
N TRP A 82 -13.03 -15.84 -12.99
CA TRP A 82 -12.57 -14.78 -13.88
C TRP A 82 -12.35 -15.26 -15.31
N GLN A 83 -11.65 -16.39 -15.50
CA GLN A 83 -11.31 -16.91 -16.81
C GLN A 83 -12.53 -17.34 -17.64
N ALA A 84 -13.65 -17.63 -16.98
CA ALA A 84 -14.89 -18.04 -17.62
C ALA A 84 -15.79 -16.85 -18.01
N ARG A 85 -15.33 -15.60 -17.84
CA ARG A 85 -16.06 -14.37 -18.20
C ARG A 85 -15.54 -13.80 -19.51
N THR A 86 -16.43 -13.23 -20.33
CA THR A 86 -16.02 -12.48 -21.52
C THR A 86 -15.29 -11.18 -21.12
N PRO A 87 -14.52 -10.54 -22.02
CA PRO A 87 -13.90 -9.25 -21.73
C PRO A 87 -14.91 -8.18 -21.28
N GLU A 88 -16.12 -8.19 -21.84
CA GLU A 88 -17.19 -7.26 -21.47
C GLU A 88 -17.70 -7.52 -20.05
N GLU A 89 -17.97 -8.79 -19.71
CA GLU A 89 -18.38 -9.18 -18.36
C GLU A 89 -17.30 -8.88 -17.31
N GLN A 90 -16.03 -9.03 -17.67
CA GLN A 90 -14.90 -8.67 -16.81
C GLN A 90 -14.88 -7.16 -16.53
N ALA A 91 -15.03 -6.33 -17.56
CA ALA A 91 -15.07 -4.87 -17.40
C ALA A 91 -16.28 -4.40 -16.59
N GLU A 92 -17.45 -5.00 -16.83
CA GLU A 92 -18.66 -4.73 -16.05
C GLU A 92 -18.47 -5.12 -14.59
N PHE A 93 -17.92 -6.31 -14.32
CA PHE A 93 -17.64 -6.76 -12.95
C PHE A 93 -16.68 -5.83 -12.23
N VAL A 94 -15.57 -5.43 -12.86
CA VAL A 94 -14.59 -4.50 -12.27
C VAL A 94 -15.28 -3.20 -11.86
N THR A 95 -16.16 -2.67 -12.71
CA THR A 95 -16.90 -1.43 -12.44
C THR A 95 -17.82 -1.60 -11.23
N LEU A 96 -18.69 -2.61 -11.26
CA LEU A 96 -19.66 -2.86 -10.18
C LEU A 96 -18.98 -3.17 -8.84
N PHE A 97 -17.91 -3.96 -8.87
CA PHE A 97 -17.16 -4.34 -7.68
C PHE A 97 -16.41 -3.13 -7.08
N THR A 98 -15.80 -2.29 -7.91
CA THR A 98 -15.15 -1.06 -7.47
C THR A 98 -16.16 -0.13 -6.79
N ASP A 99 -17.31 0.10 -7.42
CA ASP A 99 -18.36 0.96 -6.86
C ASP A 99 -18.91 0.41 -5.53
N LEU A 100 -19.03 -0.91 -5.39
CA LEU A 100 -19.44 -1.55 -4.15
C LEU A 100 -18.40 -1.35 -3.03
N LEU A 101 -17.11 -1.56 -3.33
CA LEU A 101 -16.02 -1.34 -2.38
C LEU A 101 -15.97 0.11 -1.91
N GLU A 102 -16.06 1.04 -2.85
CA GLU A 102 -16.03 2.47 -2.54
C GLU A 102 -17.15 2.87 -1.59
N ARG A 103 -18.37 2.36 -1.80
CA ARG A 103 -19.52 2.64 -0.91
C ARG A 103 -19.41 1.94 0.44
N SER A 104 -18.94 0.70 0.47
CA SER A 104 -18.86 -0.12 1.70
C SER A 104 -17.67 0.22 2.59
N CYS A 105 -16.60 0.79 2.03
CA CYS A 105 -15.42 1.20 2.78
C CYS A 105 -15.53 2.61 3.38
N VAL A 106 -16.50 3.45 2.96
CA VAL A 106 -16.74 4.80 3.53
C VAL A 106 -16.77 4.76 5.06
N ALA A 107 -17.67 3.96 5.62
CA ALA A 107 -17.87 3.89 7.07
C ALA A 107 -16.62 3.39 7.82
N GLN A 108 -15.84 2.50 7.20
CA GLN A 108 -14.61 1.97 7.80
C GLN A 108 -13.48 3.01 7.79
N ILE A 109 -13.36 3.76 6.71
CA ILE A 109 -12.40 4.86 6.59
C ILE A 109 -12.75 5.98 7.59
N GLU A 110 -14.04 6.34 7.72
CA GLU A 110 -14.50 7.32 8.72
C GLU A 110 -14.24 6.84 10.15
N ALA A 111 -14.53 5.58 10.44
CA ALA A 111 -14.24 4.99 11.74
C ALA A 111 -12.74 5.02 12.04
N ALA A 112 -11.89 4.68 11.07
CA ALA A 112 -10.43 4.67 11.25
C ALA A 112 -9.82 6.08 11.38
N ALA A 113 -10.43 7.10 10.78
CA ALA A 113 -9.86 8.45 10.74
C ALA A 113 -9.72 9.13 12.10
N GLY A 114 -10.50 8.68 13.09
CA GLY A 114 -10.42 9.14 14.47
C GLY A 114 -9.56 8.28 15.39
N GLU A 115 -9.00 7.17 14.90
CA GLU A 115 -8.40 6.12 15.72
C GLU A 115 -6.90 5.98 15.46
N LYS A 116 -6.17 5.52 16.47
CA LYS A 116 -4.74 5.27 16.35
C LYS A 116 -4.49 3.91 15.70
N ILE A 117 -3.87 3.94 14.52
CA ILE A 117 -3.35 2.72 13.86
C ILE A 117 -2.01 2.37 14.50
N THR A 118 -1.86 1.11 14.92
CA THR A 118 -0.61 0.58 15.50
C THR A 118 -0.04 -0.50 14.58
N PHE A 119 1.14 -0.27 14.04
CA PHE A 119 1.86 -1.26 13.24
C PHE A 119 2.50 -2.32 14.13
N VAL A 120 2.24 -3.60 13.82
CA VAL A 120 2.71 -4.73 14.62
C VAL A 120 3.85 -5.50 13.93
N GLY A 121 4.09 -5.27 12.64
CA GLY A 121 5.27 -5.76 11.93
C GLY A 121 5.09 -5.78 10.42
N GLU A 122 6.15 -6.12 9.70
CA GLU A 122 6.12 -6.31 8.25
C GLU A 122 6.78 -7.64 7.85
N SER A 123 6.49 -8.11 6.65
CA SER A 123 7.13 -9.26 6.02
C SER A 123 7.32 -8.99 4.53
N ILE A 124 8.48 -9.35 4.00
CA ILE A 124 8.83 -9.17 2.59
C ILE A 124 9.05 -10.55 1.97
N ASN A 125 8.37 -10.82 0.87
CA ASN A 125 8.51 -12.04 0.09
C ASN A 125 8.70 -11.69 -1.39
N GLY A 126 9.96 -11.61 -1.82
CA GLY A 126 10.34 -11.23 -3.18
C GLY A 126 9.82 -9.83 -3.53
N ARG A 127 8.88 -9.75 -4.49
CA ARG A 127 8.27 -8.48 -4.94
C ARG A 127 7.02 -8.08 -4.17
N PHE A 128 6.66 -8.83 -3.13
CA PHE A 128 5.48 -8.57 -2.33
C PHE A 128 5.88 -8.27 -0.88
N ALA A 129 5.11 -7.42 -0.22
CA ALA A 129 5.26 -7.18 1.21
C ALA A 129 3.89 -7.17 1.89
N THR A 130 3.84 -7.57 3.16
CA THR A 130 2.66 -7.42 4.01
C THR A 130 3.06 -6.64 5.26
N VAL A 131 2.40 -5.50 5.48
CA VAL A 131 2.52 -4.67 6.68
C VAL A 131 1.27 -4.92 7.53
N ARG A 132 1.47 -5.48 8.72
CA ARG A 132 0.40 -5.83 9.66
C ARG A 132 0.18 -4.69 10.64
N SER A 133 -1.07 -4.34 10.86
CA SER A 133 -1.46 -3.27 11.78
C SER A 133 -2.74 -3.61 12.54
N LYS A 134 -3.01 -2.83 13.59
CA LYS A 134 -4.22 -2.92 14.41
C LYS A 134 -4.83 -1.55 14.59
N VAL A 135 -6.16 -1.49 14.54
CA VAL A 135 -6.95 -0.30 14.86
C VAL A 135 -7.81 -0.64 16.07
N VAL A 136 -7.71 0.17 17.12
CA VAL A 136 -8.61 0.05 18.28
C VAL A 136 -9.65 1.15 18.13
N THR A 137 -10.91 0.76 18.01
CA THR A 137 -12.03 1.70 17.93
C THR A 137 -12.36 2.31 19.30
N ARG A 138 -13.09 3.44 19.36
CA ARG A 138 -13.61 4.05 20.60
C ARG A 138 -14.44 3.09 21.45
N ARG A 139 -15.02 2.05 20.84
CA ARG A 139 -15.81 1.01 21.52
C ARG A 139 -14.95 -0.14 22.07
N GLY A 140 -13.62 -0.05 21.95
CA GLY A 140 -12.67 -1.08 22.40
C GLY A 140 -12.54 -2.28 21.45
N THR A 141 -13.25 -2.29 20.32
CA THR A 141 -13.09 -3.33 19.29
C THR A 141 -11.73 -3.19 18.62
N VAL A 142 -10.99 -4.30 18.55
CA VAL A 142 -9.72 -4.41 17.83
C VAL A 142 -10.00 -4.92 16.42
N ILE A 143 -9.54 -4.18 15.42
CA ILE A 143 -9.63 -4.52 14.00
C ILE A 143 -8.21 -4.77 13.50
N ASP A 144 -7.93 -5.98 13.04
CA ASP A 144 -6.66 -6.30 12.37
C ASP A 144 -6.73 -5.81 10.91
N LEU A 145 -5.69 -5.09 10.48
CA LEU A 145 -5.61 -4.49 9.14
C LEU A 145 -4.25 -4.78 8.53
N ASP A 146 -4.24 -5.62 7.49
CA ASP A 146 -3.05 -6.04 6.77
C ASP A 146 -2.98 -5.34 5.41
N PHE A 147 -1.93 -4.55 5.21
CA PHE A 147 -1.64 -3.89 3.95
C PHE A 147 -0.74 -4.78 3.10
N ARG A 148 -1.21 -5.18 1.92
CA ARG A 148 -0.44 -5.95 0.95
C ARG A 148 0.09 -5.02 -0.14
N LEU A 149 1.40 -5.01 -0.29
CA LEU A 149 2.12 -4.20 -1.26
C LEU A 149 2.74 -5.09 -2.33
N ARG A 150 2.87 -4.55 -3.53
CA ARG A 150 3.63 -5.14 -4.63
C ARG A 150 4.55 -4.06 -5.18
N VAL A 151 5.82 -4.38 -5.35
CA VAL A 151 6.79 -3.48 -5.98
C VAL A 151 6.37 -3.22 -7.42
N ARG A 152 6.24 -1.93 -7.78
CA ARG A 152 5.96 -1.45 -9.13
C ARG A 152 7.03 -0.42 -9.50
N ASP A 153 7.75 -0.67 -10.60
CA ASP A 153 8.80 0.23 -11.10
C ASP A 153 9.91 0.56 -10.07
N GLY A 154 10.19 -0.38 -9.16
CA GLY A 154 11.19 -0.22 -8.10
C GLY A 154 10.74 0.59 -6.89
N ARG A 155 9.43 0.87 -6.76
CA ARG A 155 8.78 1.53 -5.62
C ARG A 155 7.64 0.69 -5.05
#